data_AF-A0A059XBS4-F1
#
_entry.id   AF-A0A059XBS4-F1
#
_cell.length_a   1.000
_cell.length_b   1.000
_cell.length_c   1.000
_cell.angle_alpha   90.00
_cell.angle_beta   90.00
_cell.angle_gamma   90.00
#
_symmetry.space_group_name_H-M   'P 1'
#
loop_
_entity.id
_entity.type
_entity.pdbx_description
1 polymer ?
#
loop_
_entity_poly.entity_id
_entity_poly.type
_entity_poly.pdbx_seq_one_letter_code
_entity_poly.pdbx_strand_id
1 'polypeptide(L)'
;MQLQINIASHPLIQHWAGILENNNNPGTVLRTACSELGKWITYEIMREWLVTESIDLEANTTINLINSHYNYIIVIIMPYGFILAEGARALLPTANITLVNGDTIINNVPDQLNSFTKVLILDLFLNEAIITPVLKNLVSKGAILNNIKIACLECGTYQLNRLGHNWSKIEVYTTKVNNAVNEEVFSRENIFKNKFFV
;
A
#
# COMPACT_ATOMS: atom_id res chain seq x y z
N MET A 1 -2.22 16.37 15.03
CA MET A 1 -1.23 15.27 15.00
C MET A 1 -0.71 15.16 13.58
N GLN A 2 0.58 14.89 13.39
CA GLN A 2 1.19 14.80 12.07
C GLN A 2 1.05 13.37 11.53
N LEU A 3 0.79 13.23 10.23
CA LEU A 3 0.74 11.94 9.53
C LEU A 3 2.12 11.25 9.61
N GLN A 4 2.15 9.96 9.93
CA GLN A 4 3.40 9.20 9.92
C GLN A 4 3.74 8.73 8.50
N ILE A 5 4.92 9.12 8.04
CA ILE A 5 5.42 8.82 6.69
C ILE A 5 6.74 8.08 6.83
N ASN A 6 6.77 6.84 6.33
CA ASN A 6 7.91 5.96 6.36
C ASN A 6 8.52 5.90 4.95
N ILE A 7 9.68 6.53 4.76
CA ILE A 7 10.43 6.42 3.50
C ILE A 7 11.28 5.14 3.60
N ALA A 8 10.92 4.13 2.84
CA ALA A 8 11.54 2.82 2.92
C ALA A 8 12.99 2.88 2.40
N SER A 9 13.94 2.63 3.30
CA SER A 9 15.38 2.86 3.07
C SER A 9 16.19 1.61 2.76
N HIS A 10 15.55 0.44 2.66
CA HIS A 10 16.26 -0.83 2.44
C HIS A 10 17.00 -0.82 1.08
N PRO A 11 18.25 -1.35 0.98
CA PRO A 11 19.02 -1.32 -0.27
C PRO A 11 18.31 -1.95 -1.48
N LEU A 12 17.55 -3.04 -1.29
CA LEU A 12 16.76 -3.64 -2.37
C LEU A 12 15.62 -2.72 -2.85
N ILE A 13 15.00 -1.97 -1.93
CA ILE A 13 13.98 -0.98 -2.29
C ILE A 13 14.63 0.14 -3.10
N GLN A 14 15.79 0.64 -2.66
CA GLN A 14 16.55 1.65 -3.39
C GLN A 14 16.99 1.16 -4.77
N HIS A 15 17.42 -0.10 -4.90
CA HIS A 15 17.78 -0.71 -6.17
C HIS A 15 16.61 -0.72 -7.16
N TRP A 16 15.47 -1.28 -6.75
CA TRP A 16 14.30 -1.34 -7.62
C TRP A 16 13.71 0.04 -7.91
N ALA A 17 13.70 0.95 -6.93
CA ALA A 17 13.34 2.35 -7.16
C ALA A 17 14.29 3.02 -8.16
N GLY A 18 15.60 2.75 -8.08
CA GLY A 18 16.59 3.24 -9.05
C GLY A 18 16.36 2.72 -10.48
N ILE A 19 15.88 1.49 -10.64
CA ILE A 19 15.47 0.96 -11.96
C ILE A 19 14.32 1.78 -12.56
N LEU A 20 13.39 2.28 -11.73
CA LEU A 20 12.29 3.14 -12.16
C LEU A 20 12.75 4.54 -12.59
N GLU A 21 13.92 5.00 -12.15
CA GLU A 21 14.49 6.29 -12.53
C GLU A 21 15.05 6.29 -13.96
N ASN A 22 15.40 5.11 -14.51
CA ASN A 22 15.98 5.00 -15.83
C ASN A 22 14.89 4.90 -16.92
N ASN A 23 14.64 6.03 -17.58
CA ASN A 23 13.67 6.14 -18.68
C ASN A 23 14.00 5.30 -19.93
N ASN A 24 15.20 4.73 -20.03
CA ASN A 24 15.55 3.82 -21.14
C ASN A 24 15.09 2.38 -20.89
N ASN A 25 14.68 2.04 -19.66
CA ASN A 25 14.21 0.70 -19.35
C ASN A 25 12.90 0.38 -20.07
N PRO A 26 12.75 -0.84 -20.62
CA PRO A 26 11.52 -1.29 -21.26
C PRO A 26 10.40 -1.47 -20.22
N GLY A 27 9.14 -1.40 -20.67
CA GLY A 27 7.96 -1.50 -19.80
C GLY A 27 7.92 -2.78 -18.97
N THR A 28 8.41 -3.90 -19.52
CA THR A 28 8.50 -5.19 -18.82
C THR A 28 9.40 -5.12 -17.59
N VAL A 29 10.59 -4.51 -17.72
CA VAL A 29 11.54 -4.31 -16.60
C VAL A 29 10.95 -3.38 -15.54
N LEU A 30 10.31 -2.30 -15.96
CA LEU A 30 9.66 -1.36 -15.04
C LEU A 30 8.50 -2.02 -14.26
N ARG A 31 7.72 -2.89 -14.92
CA ARG A 31 6.63 -3.64 -14.28
C ARG A 31 7.18 -4.62 -13.25
N THR A 32 8.24 -5.37 -13.59
CA THR A 32 8.94 -6.24 -12.63
C THR A 32 9.44 -5.45 -11.42
N ALA A 33 10.06 -4.28 -11.64
CA ALA A 33 10.52 -3.43 -10.55
C ALA A 33 9.37 -2.95 -9.65
N CYS A 34 8.22 -2.59 -10.22
CA CYS A 34 7.03 -2.24 -9.42
C CYS A 34 6.51 -3.43 -8.61
N SER A 35 6.43 -4.63 -9.21
CA SER A 35 5.99 -5.84 -8.50
C SER A 35 6.93 -6.17 -7.33
N GLU A 36 8.25 -6.11 -7.56
CA GLU A 36 9.26 -6.29 -6.50
C GLU A 36 9.15 -5.22 -5.41
N LEU A 37 8.95 -3.95 -5.76
CA LEU A 37 8.71 -2.89 -4.78
C LEU A 37 7.43 -3.13 -3.97
N GLY A 38 6.36 -3.62 -4.61
CA GLY A 38 5.13 -4.03 -3.93
C GLY A 38 5.41 -5.07 -2.85
N LYS A 39 6.24 -6.08 -3.15
CA LYS A 39 6.70 -7.07 -2.17
C LYS A 39 7.53 -6.44 -1.05
N TRP A 40 8.57 -5.69 -1.38
CA TRP A 40 9.50 -5.17 -0.36
C TRP A 40 8.87 -4.10 0.54
N ILE A 41 8.04 -3.20 0.01
CA ILE A 41 7.30 -2.22 0.84
C ILE A 41 6.28 -2.93 1.74
N THR A 42 5.60 -3.96 1.21
CA THR A 42 4.67 -4.76 2.02
C THR A 42 5.42 -5.49 3.15
N TYR A 43 6.62 -6.01 2.89
CA TYR A 43 7.47 -6.60 3.93
C TYR A 43 7.83 -5.58 5.02
N GLU A 44 8.22 -4.35 4.65
CA GLU A 44 8.52 -3.27 5.60
C GLU A 44 7.33 -2.95 6.51
N ILE A 45 6.11 -2.91 5.95
CA ILE A 45 4.87 -2.73 6.70
C ILE A 45 4.65 -3.90 7.66
N MET A 46 4.79 -5.13 7.18
CA MET A 46 4.45 -6.33 7.93
C MET A 46 5.29 -6.55 9.18
N ARG A 47 6.51 -5.98 9.26
CA ARG A 47 7.39 -6.14 10.42
C ARG A 47 6.75 -5.75 11.75
N GLU A 48 5.97 -4.68 11.76
CA GLU A 48 5.31 -4.17 12.97
C GLU A 48 3.78 -4.28 12.88
N TRP A 49 3.26 -4.67 11.71
CA TRP A 49 1.82 -4.71 11.46
C TRP A 49 1.21 -6.10 11.65
N LEU A 50 1.96 -7.17 11.42
CA LEU A 50 1.48 -8.53 11.65
C LEU A 50 1.34 -8.82 13.15
N VAL A 51 0.27 -9.52 13.51
CA VAL A 51 0.09 -10.04 14.86
C VAL A 51 0.39 -11.52 14.84
N THR A 52 1.28 -11.96 15.72
CA THR A 52 1.65 -13.36 15.88
C THR A 52 1.09 -13.93 17.18
N GLU A 53 0.84 -15.23 17.18
CA GLU A 53 0.49 -15.97 18.39
C GLU A 53 1.46 -17.14 18.57
N SER A 54 1.78 -17.43 19.84
CA SER A 54 2.59 -18.58 20.20
C SER A 54 1.69 -19.79 20.39
N ILE A 55 2.06 -20.90 19.78
CA ILE A 55 1.33 -22.17 19.88
C ILE A 55 2.32 -23.21 20.36
N ASP A 56 1.92 -23.94 21.41
CA ASP A 56 2.67 -25.07 21.92
C ASP A 56 2.30 -26.33 21.13
N LEU A 57 3.33 -26.96 20.55
CA LEU A 57 3.22 -28.26 19.91
C LEU A 57 3.51 -29.38 20.92
N GLU A 58 3.30 -30.62 20.49
CA GLU A 58 3.78 -31.78 21.22
C GLU A 58 5.31 -31.70 21.42
N ALA A 59 5.81 -32.29 22.52
CA ALA A 59 7.24 -32.34 22.87
C ALA A 59 7.92 -30.99 23.18
N ASN A 60 7.29 -30.16 24.03
CA ASN A 60 7.88 -28.92 24.58
C ASN A 60 8.44 -27.93 23.53
N THR A 61 7.82 -27.89 22.34
CA THR A 61 8.25 -26.97 21.28
C THR A 61 7.19 -25.90 21.09
N THR A 62 7.56 -24.64 21.33
CA THR A 62 6.71 -23.48 21.07
C THR A 62 7.10 -22.85 19.73
N ILE A 63 6.13 -22.62 18.86
CA ILE A 63 6.32 -21.90 17.59
C ILE A 63 5.51 -20.61 17.57
N ASN A 64 5.91 -19.64 16.75
CA ASN A 64 5.15 -18.43 16.49
C ASN A 64 4.53 -18.49 15.10
N LEU A 65 3.21 -18.39 15.03
CA LEU A 65 2.46 -18.31 13.78
C LEU A 65 1.78 -16.94 13.65
N ILE A 66 1.43 -16.57 12.42
CA ILE A 66 0.58 -15.39 12.19
C ILE A 66 -0.80 -15.71 12.76
N ASN A 67 -1.30 -14.81 13.61
CA ASN A 67 -2.58 -14.99 14.27
C ASN A 67 -3.72 -14.96 13.25
N SER A 68 -4.42 -16.09 13.14
CA SER A 68 -5.48 -16.30 12.16
C SER A 68 -6.79 -15.56 12.46
N HIS A 69 -6.94 -15.01 13.66
CA HIS A 69 -8.09 -14.19 14.04
C HIS A 69 -8.10 -12.82 13.34
N TYR A 70 -6.94 -12.34 12.89
CA TYR A 70 -6.83 -11.09 12.15
C TYR A 70 -7.16 -11.30 10.68
N ASN A 71 -8.10 -10.50 10.17
CA ASN A 71 -8.47 -10.50 8.76
C ASN A 71 -7.69 -9.40 8.04
N TYR A 72 -7.03 -9.75 6.93
CA TYR A 72 -6.28 -8.82 6.11
C TYR A 72 -7.04 -8.51 4.83
N ILE A 73 -7.09 -7.23 4.45
CA ILE A 73 -7.71 -6.76 3.21
C ILE A 73 -6.66 -5.97 2.42
N ILE A 74 -6.46 -6.32 1.16
CA ILE A 74 -5.69 -5.54 0.20
C ILE A 74 -6.68 -4.74 -0.66
N VAL A 75 -6.59 -3.43 -0.57
CA VAL A 75 -7.34 -2.48 -1.39
C VAL A 75 -6.44 -1.98 -2.51
N ILE A 76 -6.80 -2.30 -3.74
CA ILE A 76 -6.03 -2.00 -4.94
C ILE A 76 -6.65 -0.79 -5.64
N ILE A 77 -5.91 0.31 -5.71
CA ILE A 77 -6.32 1.49 -6.49
C ILE A 77 -5.99 1.26 -7.96
N MET A 78 -7.00 1.09 -8.80
CA MET A 78 -6.83 0.77 -10.22
C MET A 78 -6.47 2.00 -11.06
N PRO A 79 -5.71 1.82 -12.16
CA PRO A 79 -5.08 0.56 -12.58
C PRO A 79 -3.71 0.31 -11.91
N TYR A 80 -3.12 1.33 -11.28
CA TYR A 80 -1.70 1.33 -10.92
C TYR A 80 -1.35 0.44 -9.73
N GLY A 81 -2.21 0.43 -8.70
CA GLY A 81 -2.05 -0.41 -7.52
C GLY A 81 -2.01 -1.90 -7.86
N PHE A 82 -2.56 -2.32 -9.00
CA PHE A 82 -2.60 -3.74 -9.41
C PHE A 82 -1.19 -4.33 -9.55
N ILE A 83 -0.24 -3.56 -10.09
CA ILE A 83 1.13 -4.04 -10.30
C ILE A 83 1.84 -4.23 -8.95
N LEU A 84 1.59 -3.36 -7.96
CA LEU A 84 2.11 -3.55 -6.59
C LEU A 84 1.49 -4.77 -5.91
N ALA A 85 0.22 -5.04 -6.19
CA ALA A 85 -0.52 -6.13 -5.60
C ALA A 85 0.03 -7.51 -5.97
N GLU A 86 0.64 -7.65 -7.16
CA GLU A 86 1.32 -8.89 -7.57
C GLU A 86 2.38 -9.31 -6.54
N GLY A 87 3.23 -8.37 -6.11
CA GLY A 87 4.24 -8.62 -5.09
C GLY A 87 3.69 -8.70 -3.66
N ALA A 88 2.73 -7.84 -3.32
CA ALA A 88 2.14 -7.80 -1.98
C ALA A 88 1.38 -9.10 -1.64
N ARG A 89 0.65 -9.65 -2.61
CA ARG A 89 -0.14 -10.88 -2.44
C ARG A 89 0.72 -12.10 -2.14
N ALA A 90 1.97 -12.12 -2.59
CA ALA A 90 2.91 -13.19 -2.24
C ALA A 90 3.22 -13.25 -0.74
N LEU A 91 3.11 -12.12 -0.03
CA LEU A 91 3.34 -12.03 1.42
C LEU A 91 2.06 -12.16 2.24
N LEU A 92 0.91 -11.78 1.68
CA LEU A 92 -0.41 -11.88 2.31
C LEU A 92 -1.36 -12.75 1.46
N PRO A 93 -1.07 -14.06 1.31
CA PRO A 93 -1.82 -14.93 0.39
C PRO A 93 -3.29 -15.13 0.77
N THR A 94 -3.62 -14.96 2.06
CA THR A 94 -4.99 -15.12 2.61
C THR A 94 -5.78 -13.82 2.65
N ALA A 95 -5.21 -12.69 2.23
CA ALA A 95 -5.90 -11.42 2.30
C ALA A 95 -7.04 -11.32 1.27
N ASN A 96 -8.16 -10.75 1.69
CA ASN A 96 -9.27 -10.42 0.79
C ASN A 96 -8.87 -9.26 -0.13
N ILE A 97 -9.29 -9.34 -1.40
CA ILE A 97 -8.93 -8.32 -2.39
C ILE A 97 -10.14 -7.44 -2.71
N THR A 98 -9.96 -6.14 -2.55
CA THR A 98 -10.92 -5.11 -2.94
C THR A 98 -10.31 -4.26 -4.05
N LEU A 99 -11.04 -4.05 -5.14
CA LEU A 99 -10.62 -3.18 -6.24
C LEU A 99 -11.37 -1.85 -6.14
N VAL A 100 -10.66 -0.74 -6.36
CA VAL A 100 -11.21 0.61 -6.43
C VAL A 100 -10.86 1.21 -7.78
N ASN A 101 -11.84 1.79 -8.46
CA ASN A 101 -11.63 2.54 -9.70
C ASN A 101 -12.14 3.97 -9.53
N GLY A 102 -11.22 4.93 -9.48
CA GLY A 102 -11.55 6.30 -9.09
C GLY A 102 -12.15 6.34 -7.67
N ASP A 103 -13.36 6.86 -7.54
CA ASP A 103 -14.12 6.92 -6.29
C ASP A 103 -15.05 5.71 -6.08
N THR A 104 -15.13 4.79 -7.05
CA THR A 104 -16.01 3.63 -6.99
C THR A 104 -15.30 2.37 -6.51
N ILE A 105 -15.86 1.71 -5.49
CA ILE A 105 -15.42 0.40 -5.02
C ILE A 105 -16.10 -0.66 -5.89
N ILE A 106 -15.29 -1.46 -6.61
CA ILE A 106 -15.80 -2.48 -7.55
C ILE A 106 -16.13 -3.78 -6.82
N ASN A 107 -15.27 -4.23 -5.91
CA ASN A 107 -15.47 -5.45 -5.14
C ASN A 107 -15.80 -5.10 -3.69
N ASN A 108 -16.81 -5.74 -3.12
CA ASN A 108 -17.31 -5.35 -1.81
C ASN A 108 -16.33 -5.69 -0.68
N VAL A 109 -15.97 -4.65 0.07
CA VAL A 109 -15.51 -4.78 1.45
C VAL A 109 -16.68 -5.28 2.30
N PRO A 110 -16.47 -6.22 3.26
CA PRO A 110 -17.52 -6.64 4.19
C PRO A 110 -18.22 -5.45 4.84
N ASP A 111 -19.54 -5.53 5.04
CA ASP A 111 -20.34 -4.39 5.55
C ASP A 111 -20.06 -4.03 7.01
N GLN A 112 -19.43 -4.95 7.75
CA GLN A 112 -18.98 -4.73 9.11
C GLN A 112 -17.53 -5.16 9.26
N LEU A 113 -16.68 -4.18 9.49
CA LEU A 113 -15.28 -4.33 9.86
C LEU A 113 -15.15 -4.17 11.37
N ASN A 114 -14.16 -4.85 11.95
CA ASN A 114 -13.91 -4.85 13.38
C ASN A 114 -12.44 -4.51 13.69
N SER A 115 -12.09 -4.49 14.97
CA SER A 115 -10.74 -4.20 15.45
C SER A 115 -9.67 -5.20 14.98
N PHE A 116 -10.08 -6.38 14.52
CA PHE A 116 -9.19 -7.43 13.99
C PHE A 116 -9.02 -7.33 12.47
N THR A 117 -9.64 -6.35 11.82
CA THR A 117 -9.45 -6.09 10.39
C THR A 117 -8.27 -5.16 10.19
N LYS A 118 -7.35 -5.57 9.32
CA LYS A 118 -6.15 -4.85 8.89
C LYS A 118 -6.23 -4.58 7.39
N VAL A 119 -6.06 -3.32 6.99
CA VAL A 119 -6.22 -2.89 5.58
C VAL A 119 -4.90 -2.37 5.03
N LEU A 120 -4.49 -2.89 3.88
CA LEU A 120 -3.36 -2.41 3.09
C LEU A 120 -3.89 -1.79 1.80
N ILE A 121 -3.72 -0.48 1.63
CA ILE A 121 -4.08 0.24 0.40
C ILE A 121 -2.83 0.33 -0.49
N LEU A 122 -2.97 -0.05 -1.76
CA LEU A 122 -1.89 -0.06 -2.74
C LEU A 122 -2.17 0.90 -3.90
N ASP A 123 -1.23 1.80 -4.17
CA ASP A 123 -1.25 2.70 -5.32
C ASP A 123 0.19 3.03 -5.75
N LEU A 124 0.49 3.21 -7.05
CA LEU A 124 1.85 3.66 -7.42
C LEU A 124 2.05 5.13 -7.04
N PHE A 125 1.04 5.96 -7.27
CA PHE A 125 1.09 7.41 -7.09
C PHE A 125 -0.03 7.82 -6.14
N LEU A 126 0.33 8.16 -4.91
CA LEU A 126 -0.67 8.52 -3.90
C LEU A 126 -1.49 9.72 -4.39
N ASN A 127 -2.80 9.51 -4.50
CA ASN A 127 -3.76 10.57 -4.81
C ASN A 127 -4.77 10.74 -3.66
N GLU A 128 -4.66 11.86 -2.93
CA GLU A 128 -5.54 12.13 -1.78
C GLU A 128 -7.03 12.18 -2.17
N ALA A 129 -7.35 12.73 -3.34
CA ALA A 129 -8.74 12.84 -3.80
C ALA A 129 -9.39 11.47 -4.07
N ILE A 130 -8.59 10.47 -4.44
CA ILE A 130 -9.03 9.08 -4.66
C ILE A 130 -9.11 8.32 -3.33
N ILE A 131 -8.10 8.49 -2.48
CA ILE A 131 -7.98 7.72 -1.22
C ILE A 131 -9.00 8.19 -0.18
N THR A 132 -9.34 9.48 -0.12
CA THR A 132 -10.27 10.01 0.90
C THR A 132 -11.67 9.37 0.83
N PRO A 133 -12.33 9.24 -0.32
CA PRO A 133 -13.58 8.48 -0.45
C PRO A 133 -13.47 7.03 0.01
N VAL A 134 -12.35 6.35 -0.32
CA VAL A 134 -12.08 4.96 0.09
C VAL A 134 -11.98 4.87 1.62
N LEU A 135 -11.21 5.75 2.25
CA LEU A 135 -11.06 5.81 3.70
C LEU A 135 -12.40 6.09 4.38
N LYS A 136 -13.21 7.03 3.86
CA LYS A 136 -14.56 7.29 4.37
C LYS A 136 -15.44 6.04 4.33
N ASN A 137 -15.41 5.30 3.22
CA ASN A 137 -16.17 4.06 3.10
C ASN A 137 -15.72 3.01 4.13
N LEU A 138 -14.40 2.77 4.24
CA LEU A 138 -13.84 1.82 5.20
C LEU A 138 -14.21 2.18 6.64
N VAL A 139 -14.08 3.44 7.03
CA VAL A 139 -14.42 3.91 8.37
C VAL A 139 -15.92 3.82 8.63
N SER A 140 -16.77 4.14 7.65
CA SER A 140 -18.22 3.99 7.78
C SER A 140 -18.64 2.53 8.02
N LYS A 141 -17.83 1.58 7.54
CA LYS A 141 -17.99 0.14 7.78
C LYS A 141 -17.31 -0.35 9.06
N GLY A 142 -16.66 0.51 9.84
CA GLY A 142 -16.04 0.15 11.13
C GLY A 142 -14.52 -0.04 11.12
N ALA A 143 -13.82 0.30 10.03
CA ALA A 143 -12.36 0.23 10.00
C ALA A 143 -11.71 1.17 11.03
N ILE A 144 -10.69 0.67 11.73
CA ILE A 144 -9.88 1.47 12.65
C ILE A 144 -8.69 2.06 11.88
N LEU A 145 -8.51 3.38 11.94
CA LEU A 145 -7.45 4.07 11.20
C LEU A 145 -6.04 3.54 11.47
N ASN A 146 -5.71 3.20 12.72
CA ASN A 146 -4.41 2.61 13.09
C ASN A 146 -4.12 1.26 12.41
N ASN A 147 -5.16 0.56 11.96
CA ASN A 147 -5.03 -0.71 11.24
C ASN A 147 -4.91 -0.52 9.72
N ILE A 148 -5.00 0.72 9.22
CA ILE A 148 -4.89 1.04 7.79
C ILE A 148 -3.45 1.50 7.49
N LYS A 149 -2.83 0.85 6.51
CA LYS A 149 -1.52 1.20 5.97
C LYS A 149 -1.65 1.48 4.48
N ILE A 150 -0.94 2.50 4.00
CA ILE A 150 -0.87 2.83 2.57
C ILE A 150 0.55 2.53 2.09
N ALA A 151 0.68 1.72 1.05
CA ALA A 151 1.93 1.54 0.33
C ALA A 151 1.83 2.24 -1.02
N CYS A 152 2.79 3.12 -1.30
CA CYS A 152 2.92 3.73 -2.61
C CYS A 152 4.36 3.89 -3.06
N LEU A 153 4.60 4.09 -4.36
CA LEU A 153 5.96 4.39 -4.81
C LEU A 153 6.30 5.85 -4.56
N GLU A 154 5.38 6.74 -4.95
CA GLU A 154 5.65 8.17 -4.95
C GLU A 154 4.45 8.94 -4.42
N CYS A 155 4.71 9.95 -3.59
CA CYS A 155 3.68 10.84 -3.07
C CYS A 155 4.19 12.29 -2.99
N GLY A 156 3.29 13.26 -3.17
CA GLY A 156 3.62 14.68 -3.05
C GLY A 156 3.41 15.21 -1.64
N THR A 157 4.26 16.14 -1.17
CA THR A 157 4.13 16.77 0.16
C THR A 157 2.77 17.43 0.38
N TYR A 158 2.23 18.11 -0.62
CA TYR A 158 0.91 18.73 -0.55
C TYR A 158 -0.21 17.72 -0.26
N GLN A 159 -0.17 16.57 -0.93
CA GLN A 159 -1.17 15.51 -0.78
C GLN A 159 -1.05 14.82 0.58
N LEU A 160 0.18 14.58 1.04
CA LEU A 160 0.44 14.07 2.39
C LEU A 160 -0.06 15.02 3.47
N ASN A 161 0.14 16.33 3.30
CA ASN A 161 -0.38 17.33 4.21
C ASN A 161 -1.91 17.28 4.28
N ARG A 162 -2.60 17.31 3.13
CA ARG A 162 -4.06 17.18 3.07
C ARG A 162 -4.58 15.90 3.71
N LEU A 163 -3.95 14.77 3.40
CA LEU A 163 -4.28 13.48 3.97
C LEU A 163 -4.11 13.50 5.50
N GLY A 164 -3.03 14.10 6.00
CA GLY A 164 -2.74 14.23 7.42
C GLY A 164 -3.71 15.09 8.22
N HIS A 165 -4.42 16.03 7.61
CA HIS A 165 -5.42 16.85 8.32
C HIS A 165 -6.60 16.01 8.80
N ASN A 166 -7.08 15.09 7.95
CA ASN A 166 -8.29 14.29 8.22
C ASN A 166 -7.97 12.87 8.70
N TRP A 167 -6.77 12.36 8.39
CA TRP A 167 -6.43 10.95 8.54
C TRP A 167 -5.11 10.73 9.29
N SER A 168 -4.76 11.60 10.25
CA SER A 168 -3.45 11.60 10.92
C SER A 168 -3.02 10.30 11.62
N LYS A 169 -3.92 9.32 11.78
CA LYS A 169 -3.67 8.03 12.44
C LYS A 169 -3.26 6.91 11.48
N ILE A 170 -3.36 7.13 10.17
CA ILE A 170 -2.87 6.17 9.18
C ILE A 170 -1.36 6.34 8.98
N GLU A 171 -0.72 5.32 8.46
CA GLU A 171 0.69 5.35 8.09
C GLU A 171 0.87 5.15 6.59
N VAL A 172 1.75 5.95 6.01
CA VAL A 172 2.12 5.88 4.59
C VAL A 172 3.54 5.37 4.46
N TYR A 173 3.74 4.34 3.65
CA TYR A 173 5.03 3.78 3.30
C TYR A 173 5.32 4.08 1.84
N THR A 174 6.46 4.70 1.58
CA THR A 174 6.79 5.17 0.24
C THR A 174 8.27 5.03 -0.10
N THR A 175 8.63 5.01 -1.38
CA THR A 175 10.05 5.06 -1.79
C THR A 175 10.53 6.50 -1.92
N LYS A 176 9.63 7.44 -2.22
CA LYS A 176 9.99 8.84 -2.46
C LYS A 176 8.85 9.81 -2.15
N VAL A 177 9.23 10.94 -1.54
CA VAL A 177 8.36 12.11 -1.38
C VAL A 177 8.83 13.22 -2.31
N ASN A 178 7.93 13.74 -3.13
CA ASN A 178 8.20 14.86 -4.02
C ASN A 178 7.81 16.18 -3.38
N ASN A 179 8.76 17.13 -3.38
CA ASN A 179 8.57 18.48 -2.87
C ASN A 179 8.06 19.49 -3.93
N ALA A 180 7.69 19.02 -5.12
CA ALA A 180 7.24 19.91 -6.19
C ALA A 180 5.92 20.61 -5.79
N VAL A 181 5.90 21.93 -5.94
CA VAL A 181 4.88 22.86 -5.40
C VAL A 181 3.56 22.82 -6.19
N ASN A 182 3.51 22.19 -7.36
CA ASN A 182 2.37 22.26 -8.28
C ASN A 182 1.56 20.96 -8.35
N GLU A 183 0.23 21.12 -8.34
CA GLU A 183 -0.80 20.08 -8.38
C GLU A 183 -0.82 19.25 -9.68
N GLU A 184 -0.13 19.67 -10.75
CA GLU A 184 -0.39 19.16 -12.11
C GLU A 184 0.68 18.24 -12.72
N VAL A 185 1.75 17.88 -12.01
CA VAL A 185 2.82 17.08 -12.63
C VAL A 185 3.30 15.95 -11.72
N PHE A 186 2.52 14.87 -11.64
CA PHE A 186 3.14 13.54 -11.58
C PHE A 186 3.70 13.23 -12.98
N SER A 187 4.83 13.86 -13.33
CA SER A 187 5.49 13.68 -14.65
C SER A 187 5.68 12.21 -15.01
N ARG A 188 5.80 11.37 -13.98
CA ARG A 188 6.00 9.93 -14.10
C ARG A 188 4.75 9.15 -14.35
N GLU A 189 3.60 9.52 -13.80
CA GLU A 189 2.36 8.78 -14.03
C GLU A 189 2.11 8.68 -15.54
N ASN A 190 2.31 9.76 -16.28
CA ASN A 190 2.20 9.79 -17.75
C ASN A 190 3.26 8.91 -18.45
N ILE A 191 4.50 8.86 -17.94
CA ILE A 191 5.56 7.98 -18.46
C ILE A 191 5.16 6.51 -18.26
N PHE A 192 4.66 6.16 -17.08
CA PHE A 192 4.25 4.80 -16.74
C PHE A 192 2.99 4.37 -17.50
N LYS A 193 2.01 5.28 -17.69
CA LYS A 193 0.84 5.05 -18.55
C LYS A 193 1.26 4.56 -19.94
N ASN A 194 2.18 5.27 -20.57
CA ASN A 194 2.64 4.97 -21.92
C ASN A 194 3.48 3.69 -22.03
N LYS A 195 4.06 3.20 -20.92
CA LYS A 195 4.94 2.03 -20.94
C LYS A 195 4.31 0.74 -20.40
N PHE A 196 3.26 0.85 -19.58
CA PHE A 196 2.62 -0.31 -18.95
C PHE A 196 1.44 -0.87 -19.74
N PHE A 197 0.74 -0.03 -20.50
CA PHE A 197 -0.53 -0.38 -21.14
C PHE A 197 -0.50 -0.27 -22.67
N VAL A 198 0.71 -0.28 -23.25
CA VAL A 198 0.95 -0.42 -24.70
C VAL A 198 1.34 -1.85 -25.01
#